data_AF-A0A7C5I8Q6-F1
#
_entry.id   AF-A0A7C5I8Q6-F1
#
_cell.length_a   1.000
_cell.length_b   1.000
_cell.length_c   1.000
_cell.angle_alpha   90.00
_cell.angle_beta   90.00
_cell.angle_gamma   90.00
#
_symmetry.space_group_name_H-M   'P 1'
#
loop_
_entity.id
_entity.type
_entity.pdbx_description
1 polymer ?
#
loop_
_entity_poly.entity_id
_entity_poly.type
_entity_poly.pdbx_seq_one_letter_code
_entity_poly.pdbx_strand_id
1 'polypeptide(L)'
;MRTIRLGVAVWCFAAWVLLAPAGAAGAEQGEGAAVEESRAQAMALHVTAALQALAERRAGEGRPAPELARSLAVKAGLKGAQAEALGRVAARMNARVAPLDERARAIIQAAREKHPGGKLPAGVKPPPPPPELSELQRQRDALVRESVEELKRELGPAAVAKLSGYMSRSMLKAGPGRSIVRTPEEIGGRSAAGQVAAPGKEAEK
;
A
#
# COMPACT_ATOMS: atom_id res chain seq x y z
N MET A 1 -30.90 -13.10 -14.98
CA MET A 1 -29.98 -13.87 -14.12
C MET A 1 -28.74 -13.01 -13.86
N ARG A 2 -28.53 -12.58 -12.62
CA ARG A 2 -27.42 -11.70 -12.21
C ARG A 2 -26.60 -12.42 -11.16
N THR A 3 -25.32 -12.65 -11.43
CA THR A 3 -24.31 -12.91 -10.39
C THR A 3 -23.00 -12.23 -10.80
N ILE A 4 -22.82 -11.03 -10.26
CA ILE A 4 -21.56 -10.29 -10.25
C ILE A 4 -20.79 -10.75 -9.00
N ARG A 5 -19.53 -11.14 -9.16
CA ARG A 5 -18.53 -11.11 -8.08
C ARG A 5 -17.17 -10.71 -8.63
N LEU A 6 -16.91 -9.39 -8.69
CA LEU A 6 -15.54 -8.85 -8.73
C LEU A 6 -15.11 -8.54 -7.29
N GLY A 7 -14.28 -9.41 -6.72
CA GLY A 7 -13.53 -9.12 -5.51
C GLY A 7 -12.29 -8.30 -5.87
N VAL A 8 -12.31 -7.00 -5.61
CA VAL A 8 -11.14 -6.12 -5.75
C VAL A 8 -10.26 -6.31 -4.51
N ALA A 9 -9.14 -7.01 -4.67
CA ALA A 9 -8.09 -7.06 -3.66
C ALA A 9 -7.16 -5.86 -3.86
N VAL A 10 -7.17 -4.95 -2.88
CA VAL A 10 -6.19 -3.87 -2.73
C VAL A 10 -4.84 -4.52 -2.41
N TRP A 11 -3.86 -4.37 -3.29
CA TRP A 11 -2.50 -4.87 -3.10
C TRP A 11 -1.54 -3.70 -3.04
N CYS A 12 -1.10 -3.37 -1.81
CA CYS A 12 0.09 -2.57 -1.56
C CYS A 12 1.32 -3.46 -1.78
N PHE A 13 2.03 -3.27 -2.90
CA PHE A 13 3.38 -3.82 -3.04
C PHE A 13 4.35 -2.88 -2.34
N ALA A 14 4.80 -3.30 -1.15
CA ALA A 14 5.99 -2.78 -0.51
C ALA A 14 7.18 -3.64 -0.93
N ALA A 15 8.09 -3.09 -1.72
CA ALA A 15 9.41 -3.65 -1.94
C ALA A 15 10.37 -2.50 -2.27
N TRP A 16 10.85 -1.85 -1.22
CA TRP A 16 12.03 -0.98 -1.26
C TRP A 16 13.08 -1.69 -0.41
N VAL A 17 14.01 -2.38 -1.07
CA VAL A 17 15.25 -2.86 -0.44
C VAL A 17 16.37 -1.99 -1.01
N LEU A 18 17.04 -1.31 -0.08
CA LEU A 18 18.04 -0.28 -0.31
C LEU A 18 19.36 -0.82 -0.88
N LEU A 19 19.97 -0.01 -1.76
CA LEU A 19 21.40 0.08 -1.99
C LEU A 19 21.91 1.24 -1.13
N ALA A 20 22.84 0.99 -0.21
CA ALA A 20 23.46 2.02 0.64
C ALA A 20 24.99 2.04 0.45
N PRO A 21 25.63 3.21 0.26
CA PRO A 21 27.05 3.36 0.52
C PRO A 21 27.27 3.81 1.97
N ALA A 22 28.31 3.26 2.60
CA ALA A 22 28.72 3.59 3.95
C ALA A 22 29.37 4.99 4.00
N GLY A 23 28.85 5.88 4.84
CA GLY A 23 29.59 7.07 5.27
C GLY A 23 28.73 8.24 5.74
N ALA A 24 28.47 8.32 7.06
CA ALA A 24 28.47 9.54 7.89
C ALA A 24 27.63 9.32 9.17
N ALA A 25 28.27 8.86 10.25
CA ALA A 25 27.66 8.72 11.57
C ALA A 25 27.34 10.12 12.17
N GLY A 26 26.21 10.70 11.77
CA GLY A 26 25.71 12.00 12.23
C GLY A 26 24.60 12.57 11.35
N ALA A 27 24.66 12.33 10.03
CA ALA A 27 23.63 12.73 9.07
C ALA A 27 22.46 11.72 8.99
N GLU A 28 22.74 10.45 9.28
CA GLU A 28 21.82 9.31 9.13
C GLU A 28 20.55 9.42 9.98
N GLN A 29 20.61 10.07 11.16
CA GLN A 29 19.44 10.17 12.06
C GLN A 29 18.41 11.21 11.60
N GLY A 30 18.85 12.32 11.00
CA GLY A 30 17.94 13.35 10.47
C GLY A 30 17.31 12.94 9.15
N GLU A 31 18.07 12.26 8.29
CA GLU A 31 17.61 11.82 6.98
C GLU A 31 16.57 10.69 7.09
N GLY A 32 16.79 9.71 7.97
CA GLY A 32 15.83 8.65 8.22
C GLY A 32 14.48 9.16 8.75
N ALA A 33 14.49 10.16 9.64
CA ALA A 33 13.27 10.76 10.17
C ALA A 33 12.47 11.50 9.08
N ALA A 34 13.15 12.24 8.20
CA ALA A 34 12.50 12.95 7.10
C ALA A 34 11.89 11.99 6.05
N VAL A 35 12.55 10.86 5.79
CA VAL A 35 12.03 9.80 4.91
C VAL A 35 10.78 9.16 5.51
N GLU A 36 10.80 8.80 6.80
CA GLU A 36 9.64 8.20 7.47
C GLU A 36 8.46 9.17 7.59
N GLU A 37 8.73 10.46 7.83
CA GLU A 37 7.69 11.48 7.79
C GLU A 37 7.07 11.60 6.39
N SER A 38 7.90 11.68 5.33
CA SER A 38 7.42 11.76 3.95
C SER A 38 6.59 10.53 3.57
N ARG A 39 6.98 9.35 4.07
CA ARG A 39 6.22 8.10 3.91
C ARG A 39 4.87 8.15 4.64
N ALA A 40 4.84 8.65 5.89
CA ALA A 40 3.62 8.81 6.66
C ALA A 40 2.64 9.78 5.97
N GLN A 41 3.16 10.86 5.37
CA GLN A 41 2.39 11.83 4.60
C GLN A 41 1.82 11.23 3.31
N ALA A 42 2.63 10.50 2.53
CA ALA A 42 2.17 9.80 1.35
C ALA A 42 1.05 8.79 1.69
N MET A 43 1.22 8.04 2.78
CA MET A 43 0.19 7.12 3.26
C MET A 43 -1.10 7.87 3.65
N ALA A 44 -1.00 9.03 4.30
CA ALA A 44 -2.17 9.84 4.65
C ALA A 44 -2.98 10.24 3.42
N LEU A 45 -2.31 10.64 2.34
CA LEU A 45 -2.95 11.01 1.08
C LEU A 45 -3.68 9.80 0.46
N HIS A 46 -3.03 8.65 0.38
CA HIS A 46 -3.66 7.43 -0.16
C HIS A 46 -4.86 6.98 0.66
N VAL A 47 -4.75 6.98 1.99
CA VAL A 47 -5.85 6.61 2.89
C VAL A 47 -7.02 7.57 2.74
N THR A 48 -6.75 8.89 2.65
CA THR A 48 -7.81 9.89 2.45
C THR A 48 -8.53 9.69 1.13
N ALA A 49 -7.78 9.50 0.04
CA ALA A 49 -8.34 9.24 -1.29
C ALA A 49 -9.21 7.97 -1.31
N ALA A 50 -8.74 6.89 -0.69
CA ALA A 50 -9.50 5.64 -0.59
C ALA A 50 -10.81 5.81 0.19
N LEU A 51 -10.78 6.59 1.28
CA LEU A 51 -11.97 6.88 2.08
C LEU A 51 -12.97 7.77 1.33
N GLN A 52 -12.50 8.72 0.53
CA GLN A 52 -13.34 9.54 -0.35
C GLN A 52 -14.04 8.66 -1.40
N ALA A 53 -13.28 7.82 -2.12
CA ALA A 53 -13.84 6.89 -3.10
C ALA A 53 -14.85 5.92 -2.49
N LEU A 54 -14.61 5.44 -1.26
CA LEU A 54 -15.55 4.60 -0.54
C LEU A 54 -16.83 5.35 -0.16
N ALA A 55 -16.73 6.62 0.26
CA ALA A 55 -17.87 7.46 0.57
C ALA A 55 -18.75 7.69 -0.67
N GLU A 56 -18.13 8.00 -1.81
CA GLU A 56 -18.81 8.18 -3.10
C GLU A 56 -19.50 6.90 -3.56
N ARG A 57 -18.81 5.76 -3.49
CA ARG A 57 -19.40 4.46 -3.82
C ARG A 57 -20.64 4.18 -2.98
N ARG A 58 -20.57 4.41 -1.67
CA ARG A 58 -21.71 4.21 -0.77
C ARG A 58 -22.87 5.16 -1.04
N ALA A 59 -22.57 6.42 -1.40
CA ALA A 59 -23.60 7.36 -1.83
C ALA A 59 -24.32 6.87 -3.10
N GLY A 60 -23.58 6.33 -4.09
CA GLY A 60 -24.16 5.71 -5.29
C GLY A 60 -24.99 4.45 -5.01
N GLU A 61 -24.72 3.75 -3.91
CA GLU A 61 -25.50 2.60 -3.41
C GLU A 61 -26.72 3.03 -2.56
N GLY A 62 -27.02 4.35 -2.45
CA GLY A 62 -28.11 4.88 -1.65
C GLY A 62 -27.85 4.89 -0.13
N ARG A 63 -26.59 4.75 0.29
CA ARG A 63 -26.16 4.71 1.70
C ARG A 63 -25.11 5.79 1.98
N PRO A 64 -25.43 7.09 1.86
CA PRO A 64 -24.45 8.15 2.01
C PRO A 64 -23.73 8.07 3.37
N ALA A 65 -22.40 8.18 3.34
CA ALA A 65 -21.53 8.11 4.52
C ALA A 65 -20.46 9.21 4.46
N PRO A 66 -20.87 10.50 4.51
CA PRO A 66 -19.96 11.65 4.32
C PRO A 66 -18.85 11.73 5.40
N GLU A 67 -19.07 11.12 6.56
CA GLU A 67 -18.10 11.00 7.64
C GLU A 67 -16.87 10.18 7.26
N LEU A 68 -16.99 9.23 6.32
CA LEU A 68 -15.87 8.41 5.86
C LEU A 68 -14.77 9.29 5.24
N ALA A 69 -15.17 10.19 4.33
CA ALA A 69 -14.26 11.09 3.62
C ALA A 69 -13.46 12.01 4.57
N ARG A 70 -14.00 12.31 5.76
CA ARG A 70 -13.36 13.17 6.77
C ARG A 70 -12.71 12.38 7.91
N SER A 71 -12.87 11.07 7.94
CA SER A 71 -12.54 10.27 9.12
C SER A 71 -11.05 10.31 9.49
N LEU A 72 -10.14 10.35 8.51
CA LEU A 72 -8.71 10.49 8.80
C LEU A 72 -8.38 11.86 9.38
N ALA A 73 -8.88 12.94 8.77
CA ALA A 73 -8.67 14.30 9.23
C ALA A 73 -9.15 14.48 10.69
N VAL A 74 -10.34 13.96 11.02
CA VAL A 74 -10.90 14.00 12.38
C VAL A 74 -10.00 13.24 13.36
N LYS A 75 -9.55 12.03 13.01
CA LYS A 75 -8.67 11.22 13.88
C LYS A 75 -7.28 11.84 14.08
N ALA A 76 -6.77 12.54 13.07
CA ALA A 76 -5.52 13.30 13.14
C ALA A 76 -5.68 14.66 13.86
N GLY A 77 -6.90 15.04 14.26
CA GLY A 77 -7.17 16.31 14.92
C GLY A 77 -7.11 17.53 13.99
N LEU A 78 -7.21 17.32 12.67
CA LEU A 78 -7.32 18.38 11.68
C LEU A 78 -8.77 18.91 11.65
N LYS A 79 -8.93 20.23 11.56
CA LYS A 79 -10.24 20.89 11.60
C LYS A 79 -10.39 21.93 10.48
N GLY A 80 -11.63 22.20 10.08
CA GLY A 80 -11.98 23.25 9.12
C GLY A 80 -11.13 23.19 7.84
N ALA A 81 -10.47 24.29 7.53
CA ALA A 81 -9.63 24.44 6.33
C ALA A 81 -8.52 23.37 6.21
N GLN A 82 -7.97 22.86 7.32
CA GLN A 82 -6.93 21.82 7.27
C GLN A 82 -7.48 20.47 6.78
N ALA A 83 -8.69 20.12 7.22
CA ALA A 83 -9.35 18.89 6.79
C ALA A 83 -9.74 18.97 5.32
N GLU A 84 -10.20 20.14 4.87
CA GLU A 84 -10.51 20.40 3.46
C GLU A 84 -9.27 20.37 2.57
N ALA A 85 -8.17 20.98 3.03
CA ALA A 85 -6.89 20.96 2.31
C ALA A 85 -6.38 19.53 2.12
N LEU A 86 -6.37 18.71 3.18
CA LEU A 86 -6.01 17.29 3.07
C LEU A 86 -6.89 16.56 2.03
N GLY A 87 -8.21 16.79 2.09
CA GLY A 87 -9.15 16.19 1.15
C GLY A 87 -8.90 16.60 -0.31
N ARG A 88 -8.63 17.89 -0.56
CA ARG A 88 -8.36 18.41 -1.91
C ARG A 88 -7.04 17.88 -2.48
N VAL A 89 -5.96 17.90 -1.69
CA VAL A 89 -4.66 17.39 -2.13
C VAL A 89 -4.74 15.88 -2.41
N ALA A 90 -5.42 15.11 -1.55
CA ALA A 90 -5.62 13.68 -1.76
C ALA A 90 -6.43 13.37 -3.04
N ALA A 91 -7.50 14.14 -3.30
CA ALA A 91 -8.30 13.99 -4.51
C ALA A 91 -7.48 14.31 -5.78
N ARG A 92 -6.68 15.40 -5.77
CA ARG A 92 -5.79 15.75 -6.89
C ARG A 92 -4.72 14.69 -7.12
N MET A 93 -4.07 14.21 -6.06
CA MET A 93 -3.09 13.12 -6.15
C MET A 93 -3.73 11.89 -6.81
N ASN A 94 -4.89 11.47 -6.33
CA ASN A 94 -5.58 10.30 -6.85
C ASN A 94 -5.96 10.46 -8.34
N ALA A 95 -6.46 11.63 -8.74
CA ALA A 95 -6.78 11.92 -10.13
C ALA A 95 -5.55 11.84 -11.06
N ARG A 96 -4.36 12.22 -10.58
CA ARG A 96 -3.11 12.14 -11.35
C ARG A 96 -2.54 10.71 -11.41
N VAL A 97 -2.69 9.94 -10.32
CA VAL A 97 -2.15 8.58 -10.19
C VAL A 97 -3.04 7.52 -10.85
N ALA A 98 -4.37 7.67 -10.81
CA ALA A 98 -5.31 6.67 -11.31
C ALA A 98 -5.04 6.23 -12.78
N PRO A 99 -4.73 7.12 -13.74
CA PRO A 99 -4.41 6.70 -15.10
C PRO A 99 -3.12 5.86 -15.23
N LEU A 100 -2.17 6.00 -14.29
CA LEU A 100 -0.97 5.16 -14.25
C LEU A 100 -1.30 3.78 -13.68
N ASP A 101 -2.13 3.75 -12.63
CA ASP A 101 -2.57 2.50 -12.00
C ASP A 101 -3.45 1.67 -12.95
N GLU A 102 -4.28 2.31 -13.77
CA GLU A 102 -5.05 1.65 -14.82
C GLU A 102 -4.16 1.02 -15.90
N ARG A 103 -3.13 1.75 -16.36
CA ARG A 103 -2.13 1.22 -17.30
C ARG A 103 -1.35 0.06 -16.70
N ALA A 104 -0.91 0.18 -15.46
CA ALA A 104 -0.22 -0.90 -14.76
C ALA A 104 -1.12 -2.13 -14.62
N ARG A 105 -2.41 -1.94 -14.30
CA ARG A 105 -3.39 -3.03 -14.22
C ARG A 105 -3.56 -3.75 -15.56
N ALA A 106 -3.65 -3.02 -16.67
CA ALA A 106 -3.75 -3.61 -18.00
C ALA A 106 -2.52 -4.46 -18.35
N ILE A 107 -1.29 -3.97 -18.05
CA ILE A 107 -0.05 -4.71 -18.27
C ILE A 107 0.00 -5.98 -17.42
N ILE A 108 -0.34 -5.88 -16.14
CA ILE A 108 -0.38 -7.03 -15.21
C ILE A 108 -1.43 -8.05 -15.69
N GLN A 109 -2.59 -7.60 -16.14
CA GLN A 109 -3.65 -8.47 -16.63
C GLN A 109 -3.22 -9.21 -17.90
N ALA A 110 -2.62 -8.52 -18.87
CA ALA A 110 -2.08 -9.14 -20.09
C ALA A 110 -0.96 -10.15 -19.79
N ALA A 111 -0.12 -9.87 -18.79
CA ALA A 111 0.90 -10.82 -18.33
C ALA A 111 0.29 -12.07 -17.66
N ARG A 112 -0.78 -11.90 -16.87
CA ARG A 112 -1.51 -13.00 -16.23
C ARG A 112 -2.26 -13.87 -17.22
N GLU A 113 -2.78 -13.30 -18.30
CA GLU A 113 -3.48 -14.03 -19.36
C GLU A 113 -2.57 -15.03 -20.09
N LYS A 114 -1.25 -14.78 -20.11
CA LYS A 114 -0.26 -15.76 -20.63
C LYS A 114 -0.12 -17.00 -19.75
N HIS A 115 -0.58 -16.93 -18.49
CA HIS A 115 -0.52 -18.02 -17.50
C HIS A 115 -1.88 -18.16 -16.78
N PRO A 116 -2.94 -18.62 -17.48
CA PRO A 116 -4.27 -18.70 -16.91
C PRO A 116 -4.30 -19.61 -15.68
N GLY A 117 -4.92 -19.15 -14.60
CA GLY A 117 -4.94 -19.84 -13.31
C GLY A 117 -3.74 -19.55 -12.40
N GLY A 118 -2.78 -18.72 -12.84
CA GLY A 118 -1.67 -18.24 -11.99
C GLY A 118 -0.70 -19.34 -11.56
N LYS A 119 -0.72 -20.48 -12.25
CA LYS A 119 0.14 -21.63 -11.96
C LYS A 119 1.23 -21.72 -13.01
N LEU A 120 2.46 -21.81 -12.55
CA LEU A 120 3.59 -22.19 -13.36
C LEU A 120 3.80 -23.70 -13.22
N PRO A 121 4.30 -24.38 -14.26
CA PRO A 121 4.73 -25.78 -14.13
C PRO A 121 5.76 -25.93 -13.01
N ALA A 122 5.79 -27.09 -12.36
CA ALA A 122 6.77 -27.37 -11.32
C ALA A 122 8.20 -27.17 -11.85
N GLY A 123 9.04 -26.46 -11.07
CA GLY A 123 10.42 -26.14 -11.45
C GLY A 123 10.59 -24.91 -12.36
N VAL A 124 9.50 -24.30 -12.85
CA VAL A 124 9.57 -23.07 -13.65
C VAL A 124 9.60 -21.84 -12.74
N LYS A 125 10.63 -21.01 -12.90
CA LYS A 125 10.74 -19.72 -12.19
C LYS A 125 9.71 -18.72 -12.73
N PRO A 126 9.13 -17.85 -11.87
CA PRO A 126 8.28 -16.77 -12.33
C PRO A 126 8.99 -15.88 -13.36
N PRO A 127 8.31 -15.47 -14.44
CA PRO A 127 8.88 -14.50 -15.36
C PRO A 127 9.14 -13.19 -14.60
N PRO A 128 10.20 -12.45 -14.98
CA PRO A 128 10.43 -11.13 -14.40
C PRO A 128 9.23 -10.21 -14.68
N PRO A 129 8.96 -9.23 -13.80
CA PRO A 129 7.91 -8.25 -14.05
C PRO A 129 8.22 -7.46 -15.33
N PRO A 130 7.20 -7.10 -16.13
CA PRO A 130 7.39 -6.27 -17.32
C PRO A 130 8.10 -4.95 -16.98
N PRO A 131 9.13 -4.54 -17.75
CA PRO A 131 9.92 -3.34 -17.46
C PRO A 131 9.09 -2.05 -17.48
N GLU A 132 7.99 -2.02 -18.23
CA GLU A 132 7.04 -0.92 -18.28
C GLU A 132 6.42 -0.62 -16.91
N LEU A 133 6.26 -1.65 -16.05
CA LEU A 133 5.76 -1.46 -14.68
C LEU A 133 6.75 -0.68 -13.82
N SER A 134 8.05 -0.87 -14.02
CA SER A 134 9.07 -0.11 -13.29
C SER A 134 9.05 1.37 -13.68
N GLU A 135 8.78 1.68 -14.94
CA GLU A 135 8.63 3.06 -15.38
C GLU A 135 7.37 3.72 -14.81
N LEU A 136 6.22 3.03 -14.89
CA LEU A 136 4.97 3.51 -14.29
C LEU A 136 5.10 3.72 -12.78
N GLN A 137 5.84 2.84 -12.09
CA GLN A 137 6.14 2.98 -10.67
C GLN A 137 6.93 4.27 -10.39
N ARG A 138 7.99 4.55 -11.15
CA ARG A 138 8.77 5.80 -11.00
C ARG A 138 7.91 7.04 -11.24
N GLN A 139 7.07 7.01 -12.27
CA GLN A 139 6.14 8.12 -12.57
C GLN A 139 5.16 8.32 -11.40
N ARG A 140 4.60 7.23 -10.86
CA ARG A 140 3.72 7.29 -9.68
C ARG A 140 4.42 7.90 -8.47
N ASP A 141 5.65 7.46 -8.20
CA ASP A 141 6.42 7.94 -7.04
C ASP A 141 6.78 9.42 -7.15
N ALA A 142 7.03 9.92 -8.36
CA ALA A 142 7.21 11.35 -8.62
C ALA A 142 5.93 12.14 -8.28
N LEU A 143 4.76 11.70 -8.78
CA LEU A 143 3.48 12.36 -8.52
C LEU A 143 3.12 12.36 -7.03
N VAL A 144 3.37 11.26 -6.32
CA VAL A 144 3.14 11.17 -4.88
C VAL A 144 4.06 12.12 -4.12
N ARG A 145 5.33 12.20 -4.49
CA ARG A 145 6.30 13.13 -3.88
C ARG A 145 5.88 14.59 -4.07
N GLU A 146 5.48 14.97 -5.27
CA GLU A 146 4.96 16.32 -5.54
C GLU A 146 3.72 16.63 -4.69
N SER A 147 2.82 15.65 -4.55
CA SER A 147 1.60 15.80 -3.74
C SER A 147 1.92 15.93 -2.25
N VAL A 148 2.98 15.28 -1.77
CA VAL A 148 3.48 15.46 -0.39
C VAL A 148 4.00 16.89 -0.20
N GLU A 149 4.75 17.45 -1.14
CA GLU A 149 5.21 18.84 -1.05
C GLU A 149 4.06 19.86 -1.16
N GLU A 150 3.05 19.56 -1.97
CA GLU A 150 1.80 20.32 -2.01
C GLU A 150 1.04 20.26 -0.68
N LEU A 151 0.93 19.07 -0.08
CA LEU A 151 0.33 18.89 1.24
C LEU A 151 1.05 19.73 2.31
N LYS A 152 2.39 19.71 2.31
CA LYS A 152 3.20 20.50 3.26
C LYS A 152 2.90 22.00 3.13
N ARG A 153 2.82 22.50 1.91
CA ARG A 153 2.50 23.91 1.62
C ARG A 153 1.07 24.30 2.03
N GLU A 154 0.07 23.47 1.74
CA GLU A 154 -1.33 23.80 2.06
C GLU A 154 -1.69 23.64 3.55
N LEU A 155 -1.13 22.65 4.25
CA LEU A 155 -1.46 22.40 5.66
C LEU A 155 -0.65 23.27 6.61
N GLY A 156 0.59 23.60 6.25
CA GLY A 156 1.55 24.24 7.13
C GLY A 156 2.14 23.26 8.17
N PRO A 157 3.28 23.64 8.79
CA PRO A 157 4.13 22.73 9.54
C PRO A 157 3.42 22.08 10.75
N ALA A 158 2.62 22.85 11.48
CA ALA A 158 1.93 22.35 12.68
C ALA A 158 0.85 21.29 12.36
N ALA A 159 0.11 21.46 11.26
CA ALA A 159 -0.91 20.50 10.84
C ALA A 159 -0.28 19.25 10.21
N VAL A 160 0.79 19.44 9.45
CA VAL A 160 1.59 18.34 8.90
C VAL A 160 2.13 17.45 10.02
N ALA A 161 2.70 18.02 11.08
CA ALA A 161 3.24 17.26 12.22
C ALA A 161 2.15 16.45 12.95
N LYS A 162 0.93 16.99 13.08
CA LYS A 162 -0.21 16.25 13.65
C LYS A 162 -0.57 15.04 12.79
N LEU A 163 -0.63 15.25 11.48
CA LEU A 163 -0.99 14.21 10.51
C LEU A 163 0.08 13.12 10.43
N SER A 164 1.35 13.50 10.23
CA SER A 164 2.48 12.55 10.15
C SER A 164 2.61 11.78 11.46
N GLY A 165 2.55 12.46 12.62
CA GLY A 165 2.58 11.81 13.93
C GLY A 165 1.42 10.82 14.14
N TYR A 166 0.20 11.15 13.71
CA TYR A 166 -0.93 10.21 13.76
C TYR A 166 -0.69 8.98 12.88
N MET A 167 -0.17 9.20 11.66
CA MET A 167 0.08 8.12 10.71
C MET A 167 1.22 7.20 11.15
N SER A 168 2.34 7.73 11.61
CA SER A 168 3.46 6.93 12.12
C SER A 168 3.03 6.04 13.29
N ARG A 169 2.24 6.57 14.24
CA ARG A 169 1.68 5.76 15.35
C ARG A 169 0.73 4.67 14.85
N SER A 170 -0.12 5.02 13.88
CA SER A 170 -1.06 4.07 13.27
C SER A 170 -0.34 2.94 12.53
N MET A 171 0.76 3.25 11.84
CA MET A 171 1.60 2.28 11.14
C MET A 171 2.34 1.35 12.11
N LEU A 172 2.89 1.87 13.21
CA LEU A 172 3.53 1.07 14.25
C LEU A 172 2.54 0.07 14.89
N LYS A 173 1.29 0.51 15.12
CA LYS A 173 0.24 -0.35 15.69
C LYS A 173 -0.23 -1.46 14.73
N ALA A 174 -0.10 -1.27 13.42
CA ALA A 174 -0.47 -2.28 12.43
C ALA A 174 0.50 -3.47 12.36
N GLY A 175 1.72 -3.32 12.91
CA GLY A 175 2.77 -4.33 12.95
C GLY A 175 3.47 -4.55 11.60
N PRO A 176 4.80 -4.74 11.57
CA PRO A 176 5.49 -5.17 10.37
C PRO A 176 5.19 -6.64 10.12
N GLY A 177 4.39 -6.98 9.10
CA GLY A 177 4.19 -8.40 8.74
C GLY A 177 2.85 -8.79 8.11
N ARG A 178 1.86 -7.90 8.02
CA ARG A 178 0.65 -8.19 7.22
C ARG A 178 0.87 -7.83 5.75
N SER A 179 1.83 -8.49 5.11
CA SER A 179 1.82 -8.56 3.66
C SER A 179 0.65 -9.45 3.26
N ILE A 180 -0.36 -8.90 2.58
CA ILE A 180 -1.43 -9.68 1.95
C ILE A 180 -0.84 -10.52 0.79
N VAL A 181 0.33 -10.12 0.30
CA VAL A 181 1.10 -10.74 -0.76
C VAL A 181 2.10 -11.72 -0.15
N ARG A 182 1.87 -13.02 -0.34
CA ARG A 182 2.90 -14.00 -0.02
C ARG A 182 4.08 -13.79 -0.96
N THR A 183 5.29 -13.75 -0.41
CA THR A 183 6.50 -13.71 -1.23
C THR A 183 6.64 -15.03 -2.02
N PRO A 184 7.39 -15.07 -3.14
CA PRO A 184 7.61 -16.30 -3.88
C PRO A 184 8.15 -17.46 -3.02
N GLU A 185 8.95 -17.17 -2.00
CA GLU A 185 9.48 -18.13 -1.03
C GLU A 185 8.39 -18.70 -0.12
N GLU A 186 7.43 -17.88 0.31
CA GLU A 186 6.27 -18.27 1.12
C GLU A 186 5.22 -19.06 0.34
N ILE A 187 5.22 -18.96 -1.00
CA ILE A 187 4.33 -19.72 -1.89
C ILE A 187 4.79 -21.17 -2.06
N GLY A 188 6.09 -21.46 -1.92
CA GLY A 188 6.67 -22.80 -2.05
C GLY A 188 6.84 -23.60 -0.74
N GLY A 189 6.69 -22.95 0.42
CA GLY A 189 7.20 -23.47 1.71
C GLY A 189 6.25 -24.26 2.61
N ARG A 190 5.10 -24.76 2.14
CA ARG A 190 4.25 -25.66 2.95
C ARG A 190 3.78 -26.88 2.16
N SER A 191 4.68 -27.82 1.91
CA SER A 191 4.30 -29.22 1.67
C SER A 191 5.45 -30.24 1.87
N ALA A 192 6.40 -29.98 2.78
CA ALA A 192 7.45 -30.98 3.11
C ALA A 192 7.73 -31.14 4.62
N ALA A 193 6.86 -30.62 5.48
CA ALA A 193 6.90 -30.90 6.92
C ALA A 193 5.51 -31.30 7.42
N GLY A 194 4.97 -32.34 6.81
CA GLY A 194 3.93 -33.17 7.40
C GLY A 194 4.51 -34.57 7.59
N GLN A 195 4.41 -35.07 8.81
CA GLN A 195 4.58 -36.48 9.20
C GLN A 195 6.02 -36.99 9.28
N VAL A 196 6.64 -36.83 10.45
CA VAL A 196 7.37 -37.95 11.03
C VAL A 196 6.38 -38.63 11.98
N ALA A 197 5.88 -39.78 11.54
CA ALA A 197 5.14 -40.71 12.36
C ALA A 197 5.96 -41.06 13.61
N ALA A 198 5.34 -41.02 14.79
CA ALA A 198 5.87 -41.70 15.95
C ALA A 198 5.57 -43.20 15.80
N PRO A 199 6.57 -44.09 15.70
CA PRO A 199 6.31 -45.52 15.68
C PRO A 199 6.13 -46.04 17.12
N GLY A 200 5.09 -46.87 17.29
CA GLY A 200 5.19 -48.16 17.97
C GLY A 200 5.30 -48.17 19.50
N LYS A 201 4.22 -48.63 20.14
CA LYS A 201 4.33 -49.40 21.39
C LYS A 201 5.17 -50.65 21.15
N GLU A 202 6.12 -50.95 22.02
CA GLU A 202 6.45 -52.33 22.38
C GLU A 202 6.50 -52.46 23.90
N ALA A 203 5.78 -53.47 24.38
CA ALA A 203 5.83 -54.03 25.71
C ALA A 203 7.01 -55.00 25.83
N GLU A 204 7.12 -55.63 27.01
CA GLU A 204 8.13 -56.61 27.49
C GLU A 204 9.36 -55.99 28.19
N LYS A 205 9.67 -56.28 29.45
CA LYS A 205 9.31 -57.41 30.34
C LYS A 205 8.94 -56.96 31.74
#